data_AF-A0A8H4L145-F1
#
_entry.id   AF-A0A8H4L145-F1
#
_cell.length_a   1.000
_cell.length_b   1.000
_cell.length_c   1.000
_cell.angle_alpha   90.00
_cell.angle_beta   90.00
_cell.angle_gamma   90.00
#
_symmetry.space_group_name_H-M   'P 1'
#
loop_
_entity.id
_entity.type
_entity.pdbx_description
1 polymer ?
#
loop_
_entity_poly.entity_id
_entity_poly.type
_entity_poly.pdbx_seq_one_letter_code
_entity_poly.pdbx_strand_id
1 'polypeptide(L)'
;MELSDIFRIVNLVVGVITLLGGIAQIFQFSLSPIVVGCYMIIFGLAIGLLEFQIPPQVSRHASFLFSFIGRGVFYIFLGSLLLGDSIISKIAGAIVGIIGIAYAALEFVPSIEPPSNMREAEDAGWGAETV
;
A
#
# COMPACT_ATOMS: atom_id res chain seq x y z
N MET A 1 -17.33 14.00 -2.48
CA MET A 1 -16.33 13.29 -1.67
C MET A 1 -15.08 14.13 -1.74
N GLU A 2 -14.49 14.45 -0.59
CA GLU A 2 -13.19 15.14 -0.56
C GLU A 2 -12.14 14.24 -1.22
N LEU A 3 -11.15 14.84 -1.90
CA LEU A 3 -10.09 14.09 -2.59
C LEU A 3 -9.37 13.13 -1.64
N SER A 4 -9.21 13.54 -0.38
CA SER A 4 -8.66 12.72 0.69
C SER A 4 -9.43 11.40 0.83
N ASP A 5 -10.76 11.43 0.97
CA ASP A 5 -11.60 10.23 1.16
C ASP A 5 -11.46 9.23 0.01
N ILE A 6 -11.30 9.71 -1.22
CA ILE A 6 -11.09 8.86 -2.39
C ILE A 6 -9.77 8.10 -2.26
N PHE A 7 -8.68 8.77 -1.87
CA PHE A 7 -7.40 8.11 -1.63
C PHE A 7 -7.49 7.07 -0.51
N ARG A 8 -8.22 7.38 0.58
CA ARG A 8 -8.42 6.44 1.69
C ARG A 8 -9.10 5.16 1.22
N ILE A 9 -10.18 5.30 0.44
CA ILE A 9 -10.93 4.18 -0.11
C ILE A 9 -10.05 3.36 -1.06
N VAL A 10 -9.28 4.01 -1.94
CA VAL A 10 -8.38 3.32 -2.87
C VAL A 10 -7.30 2.53 -2.11
N ASN A 11 -6.67 3.12 -1.09
CA ASN A 11 -5.68 2.42 -0.25
C ASN A 11 -6.30 1.21 0.46
N LEU A 12 -7.52 1.36 0.99
CA LEU A 12 -8.24 0.28 1.66
C LEU A 12 -8.55 -0.86 0.68
N VAL A 13 -8.99 -0.53 -0.54
CA VAL A 13 -9.23 -1.51 -1.61
C VAL A 13 -7.95 -2.25 -1.97
N VAL A 14 -6.83 -1.55 -2.13
CA VAL A 14 -5.52 -2.17 -2.37
C VAL A 14 -5.13 -3.11 -1.22
N GLY A 15 -5.31 -2.67 0.02
CA GLY A 15 -5.03 -3.48 1.21
C GLY A 15 -5.85 -4.77 1.25
N VAL A 16 -7.16 -4.69 0.96
CA VAL A 16 -8.07 -5.85 0.92
C VAL A 16 -7.70 -6.80 -0.22
N ILE A 17 -7.43 -6.29 -1.43
CA ILE A 17 -7.03 -7.13 -2.57
C ILE A 17 -5.71 -7.86 -2.26
N THR A 18 -4.75 -7.15 -1.68
CA THR A 18 -3.44 -7.72 -1.30
C THR A 18 -3.59 -8.79 -0.23
N LEU A 19 -4.42 -8.54 0.78
CA LEU A 19 -4.72 -9.49 1.85
C LEU A 19 -5.36 -10.78 1.31
N LEU A 20 -6.43 -10.64 0.51
CA LEU A 20 -7.14 -11.78 -0.07
C LEU A 20 -6.26 -12.55 -1.07
N GLY A 21 -5.46 -11.83 -1.86
CA GLY A 21 -4.50 -12.42 -2.78
C GLY A 21 -3.41 -13.22 -2.05
N GLY A 22 -2.90 -12.71 -0.93
CA GLY A 22 -1.95 -13.42 -0.07
C GLY A 22 -2.53 -14.71 0.52
N ILE A 23 -3.78 -14.67 0.99
CA ILE A 23 -4.51 -15.86 1.46
C ILE A 23 -4.63 -16.90 0.34
N ALA A 24 -5.00 -16.47 -0.87
CA ALA A 24 -5.13 -17.38 -2.01
C ALA A 24 -3.80 -18.05 -2.40
N GLN A 25 -2.67 -17.37 -2.22
CA GLN A 25 -1.34 -17.86 -2.57
C GLN A 25 -0.86 -18.98 -1.61
N ILE A 26 -1.30 -18.96 -0.35
CA ILE A 26 -0.99 -20.01 0.64
C ILE A 26 -1.59 -21.36 0.22
N PHE A 27 -2.74 -21.37 -0.47
CA PHE A 27 -3.40 -22.59 -0.94
C PHE A 27 -2.69 -23.27 -2.12
N GLN A 28 -1.59 -22.72 -2.64
CA GLN A 28 -0.78 -23.36 -3.68
C GLN A 28 0.19 -24.44 -3.12
N PHE A 29 0.12 -24.74 -1.81
CA PHE A 29 0.80 -25.84 -1.11
C PHE A 29 2.29 -26.03 -1.47
N SER A 30 2.98 -24.93 -1.73
CA SER A 30 4.40 -24.89 -2.06
C SER A 30 5.10 -23.86 -1.17
N LEU A 31 6.33 -24.13 -0.72
CA LEU A 31 7.02 -23.29 0.26
C LEU A 31 7.18 -21.83 -0.20
N SER A 32 7.49 -21.60 -1.48
CA SER A 32 7.66 -20.25 -2.02
C SER A 32 6.35 -19.43 -2.01
N PRO A 33 5.24 -19.90 -2.60
CA PRO A 33 3.92 -19.23 -2.51
C PRO A 33 3.42 -19.01 -1.08
N ILE A 34 3.70 -19.95 -0.16
CA ILE A 34 3.32 -19.81 1.25
C ILE A 34 4.05 -18.64 1.90
N VAL A 35 5.38 -18.57 1.71
CA VAL A 35 6.20 -17.47 2.27
C VAL A 35 5.76 -16.12 1.68
N VAL A 36 5.57 -16.06 0.35
CA VAL A 36 5.08 -14.84 -0.31
C VAL A 36 3.70 -14.46 0.24
N GLY A 37 2.77 -15.42 0.34
CA GLY A 37 1.43 -15.20 0.89
C GLY A 37 1.43 -14.64 2.30
N CYS A 38 2.32 -15.12 3.18
CA CYS A 38 2.51 -14.55 4.53
C CYS A 38 2.93 -13.08 4.48
N TYR A 39 3.90 -12.71 3.64
CA TYR A 39 4.29 -11.30 3.47
C TYR A 39 3.15 -10.45 2.93
N MET A 40 2.38 -10.96 1.97
CA MET A 40 1.24 -10.25 1.38
C MET A 40 0.13 -9.99 2.39
N ILE A 41 -0.14 -10.94 3.30
CA ILE A 41 -1.10 -10.75 4.40
C ILE A 41 -0.63 -9.64 5.34
N ILE A 42 0.64 -9.68 5.75
CA ILE A 42 1.22 -8.66 6.66
C ILE A 42 1.16 -7.28 6.00
N PHE A 43 1.57 -7.16 4.74
CA PHE A 43 1.55 -5.89 4.02
C PHE A 43 0.12 -5.40 3.75
N GLY A 44 -0.81 -6.29 3.38
CA GLY A 44 -2.23 -5.93 3.18
C GLY A 44 -2.87 -5.38 4.47
N LEU A 45 -2.62 -6.03 5.62
CA LEU A 45 -3.05 -5.53 6.92
C LEU A 45 -2.38 -4.20 7.28
N ALA A 46 -1.07 -4.05 7.04
CA ALA A 46 -0.34 -2.82 7.32
C ALA A 46 -0.91 -1.64 6.52
N ILE A 47 -1.18 -1.82 5.21
CA ILE A 47 -1.80 -0.79 4.36
C ILE A 47 -3.17 -0.40 4.90
N GLY A 48 -3.99 -1.39 5.28
CA GLY A 48 -5.32 -1.14 5.84
C GLY A 48 -5.26 -0.39 7.17
N LEU A 49 -4.37 -0.80 8.09
CA LEU A 49 -4.22 -0.18 9.40
C LEU A 49 -3.69 1.25 9.33
N LEU A 50 -2.75 1.52 8.41
CA LEU A 50 -2.19 2.84 8.16
C LEU A 50 -3.25 3.88 7.76
N GLU A 51 -4.41 3.42 7.28
CA GLU A 51 -5.50 4.27 6.84
C GLU A 51 -6.41 4.75 8.00
N PHE A 52 -6.39 4.02 9.12
CA PHE A 52 -7.19 4.35 10.32
C PHE A 52 -6.36 4.98 11.43
N GLN A 53 -5.07 4.69 11.50
CA GLN A 53 -4.14 5.25 12.47
C GLN A 53 -2.72 5.26 11.89
N ILE A 54 -1.93 6.28 12.23
CA ILE A 54 -0.53 6.39 11.82
C ILE A 54 0.35 5.90 12.98
N PRO A 55 0.92 4.69 12.95
CA PRO A 55 1.80 4.23 14.01
C PRO A 55 3.12 5.02 13.94
N PRO A 56 3.62 5.58 15.06
CA PRO A 56 4.83 6.40 15.07
C PRO A 56 6.08 5.61 14.63
N GLN A 57 6.08 4.28 14.81
CA GLN A 57 7.16 3.41 14.35
C GLN A 57 7.22 3.29 12.83
N VAL A 58 6.08 3.31 12.14
CA VAL A 58 6.01 3.21 10.67
C VAL A 58 6.34 4.54 10.01
N SER A 59 5.93 5.67 10.62
CA SER A 59 6.39 7.01 10.20
C SER A 59 7.92 7.11 10.25
N ARG A 60 8.56 6.56 11.30
CA ARG A 60 10.02 6.60 11.46
C ARG A 60 10.80 5.67 10.52
N HIS A 61 10.36 4.43 10.33
CA HIS A 61 11.15 3.42 9.59
C HIS A 61 10.69 3.20 8.14
N ALA A 62 9.45 3.57 7.81
CA ALA A 62 8.86 3.35 6.49
C ALA A 62 8.24 4.65 5.96
N SER A 63 9.00 5.76 6.06
CA SER A 63 8.57 7.08 5.59
C SER A 63 8.20 7.08 4.09
N PHE A 64 8.73 6.14 3.31
CA PHE A 64 8.37 5.95 1.90
C PHE A 64 6.88 5.60 1.69
N LEU A 65 6.23 4.94 2.66
CA LEU A 65 4.79 4.68 2.61
C LEU A 65 3.95 5.93 2.87
N PHE A 66 4.55 7.10 3.14
CA PHE A 66 3.85 8.37 3.27
C PHE A 66 4.14 9.33 2.12
N SER A 67 4.83 8.86 1.07
CA SER A 67 5.03 9.60 -0.16
C SER A 67 4.26 8.94 -1.33
N PHE A 68 3.77 9.75 -2.27
CA PHE A 68 3.06 9.26 -3.46
C PHE A 68 3.92 8.28 -4.27
N ILE A 69 5.20 8.61 -4.49
CA ILE A 69 6.11 7.75 -5.25
C ILE A 69 6.45 6.46 -4.51
N GLY A 70 6.71 6.55 -3.21
CA GLY A 70 7.05 5.39 -2.39
C GLY A 70 5.87 4.42 -2.29
N ARG A 71 4.63 4.93 -2.11
CA ARG A 71 3.43 4.10 -2.21
C ARG A 71 3.22 3.53 -3.62
N GLY A 72 3.41 4.34 -4.65
CA GLY A 72 3.26 3.92 -6.04
C GLY A 72 4.16 2.74 -6.39
N VAL A 73 5.47 2.87 -6.13
CA VAL A 73 6.46 1.81 -6.35
C VAL A 73 6.14 0.57 -5.51
N PHE A 74 5.72 0.76 -4.25
CA PHE A 74 5.34 -0.35 -3.38
C PHE A 74 4.11 -1.11 -3.90
N TYR A 75 3.10 -0.41 -4.41
CA TYR A 75 1.92 -1.04 -5.01
C TYR A 75 2.25 -1.74 -6.32
N ILE A 76 3.16 -1.21 -7.15
CA ILE A 76 3.66 -1.91 -8.34
C ILE A 76 4.34 -3.22 -7.93
N PHE A 77 5.17 -3.17 -6.88
CA PHE A 77 5.82 -4.35 -6.33
C PHE A 77 4.81 -5.40 -5.82
N LEU A 78 3.83 -4.99 -5.01
CA LEU A 78 2.77 -5.89 -4.54
C LEU A 78 1.92 -6.46 -5.68
N GLY A 79 1.57 -5.63 -6.66
CA GLY A 79 0.87 -6.08 -7.87
C GLY A 79 1.67 -7.14 -8.63
N SER A 80 3.00 -6.98 -8.70
CA SER A 80 3.88 -7.96 -9.34
C SER A 80 3.97 -9.29 -8.57
N LEU A 81 3.92 -9.26 -7.22
CA LEU A 81 3.89 -10.46 -6.39
C LEU A 81 2.55 -11.22 -6.44
N LEU A 82 1.45 -10.50 -6.67
CA LEU A 82 0.12 -11.08 -6.86
C LEU A 82 -0.05 -11.78 -8.21
N LEU A 83 0.79 -11.49 -9.22
CA LEU A 83 0.72 -12.11 -10.54
C LEU A 83 1.08 -13.60 -10.45
N GLY A 84 0.07 -14.43 -10.19
CA GLY A 84 0.16 -15.89 -10.23
C GLY A 84 -0.48 -16.50 -11.50
N ASP A 85 -0.56 -17.82 -11.52
CA ASP A 85 -1.12 -18.57 -12.66
C ASP A 85 -2.63 -18.39 -12.83
N SER A 86 -3.36 -18.26 -11.72
CA SER A 86 -4.81 -18.10 -11.71
C SER A 86 -5.24 -16.77 -12.34
N ILE A 87 -6.31 -16.81 -13.15
CA ILE A 87 -6.88 -15.62 -13.81
C ILE A 87 -7.27 -14.56 -12.77
N ILE A 88 -7.83 -14.98 -11.64
CA ILE A 88 -8.22 -14.07 -10.54
C ILE A 88 -7.00 -13.32 -9.98
N SER A 89 -5.89 -14.04 -9.76
CA SER A 89 -4.64 -13.45 -9.28
C SER A 89 -4.04 -12.47 -10.30
N LYS A 90 -4.15 -12.78 -11.60
CA LYS A 90 -3.71 -11.86 -12.67
C LYS A 90 -4.50 -10.56 -12.68
N ILE A 91 -5.83 -10.64 -12.56
CA ILE A 91 -6.69 -9.46 -12.49
C ILE A 91 -6.40 -8.65 -11.23
N ALA A 92 -6.31 -9.30 -10.07
CA ALA A 92 -6.00 -8.66 -8.79
C ALA A 92 -4.64 -7.94 -8.82
N GLY A 93 -3.60 -8.63 -9.29
CA GLY A 93 -2.25 -8.07 -9.42
C GLY A 93 -2.18 -6.92 -10.42
N ALA A 94 -2.86 -7.04 -11.57
CA ALA A 94 -2.93 -5.96 -12.54
C ALA A 94 -3.63 -4.71 -11.98
N ILE A 95 -4.73 -4.85 -11.25
CA ILE A 95 -5.43 -3.72 -10.62
C ILE A 95 -4.50 -3.00 -9.63
N VAL A 96 -3.87 -3.74 -8.70
CA VAL A 96 -2.96 -3.15 -7.71
C VAL A 96 -1.75 -2.51 -8.38
N GLY A 97 -1.20 -3.15 -9.42
CA GLY A 97 -0.08 -2.61 -10.19
C GLY A 97 -0.43 -1.34 -10.94
N ILE A 98 -1.60 -1.28 -11.61
CA ILE A 98 -2.07 -0.07 -12.31
C ILE A 98 -2.32 1.07 -11.32
N ILE A 99 -2.91 0.78 -10.16
CA ILE A 99 -3.07 1.78 -9.09
C ILE A 99 -1.69 2.29 -8.65
N GLY A 100 -0.69 1.42 -8.50
CA GLY A 100 0.67 1.85 -8.18
C GLY A 100 1.28 2.78 -9.22
N ILE A 101 1.09 2.51 -10.51
CA ILE A 101 1.52 3.42 -11.60
C ILE A 101 0.79 4.76 -11.50
N ALA A 102 -0.51 4.75 -11.22
CA ALA A 102 -1.28 5.98 -11.05
C ALA A 102 -0.75 6.82 -9.87
N TYR A 103 -0.47 6.19 -8.72
CA TYR A 103 0.13 6.88 -7.56
C TYR A 103 1.51 7.45 -7.88
N ALA A 104 2.35 6.72 -8.61
CA ALA A 104 3.65 7.22 -9.06
C ALA A 104 3.51 8.41 -10.03
N ALA A 105 2.53 8.36 -10.94
CA ALA A 105 2.28 9.46 -11.88
C ALA A 105 1.72 10.71 -11.19
N LEU A 106 0.94 10.55 -10.12
CA LEU A 106 0.38 11.66 -9.35
C LEU A 106 1.45 12.53 -8.68
N GLU A 107 2.65 12.02 -8.43
CA GLU A 107 3.77 12.83 -7.93
C GLU A 107 4.11 13.99 -8.88
N PHE A 108 3.97 13.79 -10.19
CA PHE A 108 4.25 14.82 -11.19
C PHE A 108 3.12 15.84 -11.36
N VAL A 109 2.03 15.72 -10.59
CA VAL A 109 0.88 16.63 -10.60
C VAL A 109 0.93 17.50 -9.34
N PRO A 110 1.57 18.69 -9.39
CA PRO A 110 1.78 19.55 -8.22
C PRO A 110 0.49 20.15 -7.62
N SER A 111 -0.67 19.92 -8.24
CA SER A 111 -1.97 20.43 -7.79
C SER A 111 -2.69 19.50 -6.80
N ILE A 112 -2.16 18.30 -6.54
CA ILE A 112 -2.75 17.33 -5.62
C ILE A 112 -2.03 17.43 -4.29
N GLU A 113 -2.68 18.05 -3.30
CA GLU A 113 -2.14 18.04 -1.93
C GLU A 113 -2.10 16.60 -1.41
N PRO A 114 -1.02 16.20 -0.71
CA PRO A 114 -0.95 14.90 -0.07
C PRO A 114 -2.13 14.71 0.89
N PRO A 115 -2.79 13.55 0.89
CA PRO A 115 -3.89 13.27 1.82
C PRO A 115 -3.41 13.41 3.27
N SER A 116 -4.33 13.71 4.19
CA SER A 116 -4.05 14.01 5.60
C SER A 116 -3.16 12.97 6.28
N ASN A 117 -3.30 11.68 5.94
CA ASN A 117 -2.45 10.61 6.46
C ASN A 117 -0.96 10.74 6.11
N MET A 118 -0.61 11.42 5.02
CA MET A 118 0.78 11.72 4.64
C MET A 118 1.30 12.96 5.36
N ARG A 119 0.45 14.00 5.50
CA ARG A 119 0.79 15.25 6.20
C ARG A 119 0.98 15.03 7.70
N GLU A 120 0.08 14.29 8.34
CA GLU A 120 0.14 14.00 9.77
C GLU A 120 1.33 13.10 10.14
N ALA A 121 1.77 12.23 9.22
CA ALA A 121 2.96 11.41 9.42
C ALA A 121 4.27 12.22 9.31
N GLU A 122 4.28 13.26 8.47
CA GLU A 122 5.39 14.21 8.32
C GLU A 122 5.50 15.13 9.55
N ASP A 123 4.38 15.66 10.05
CA ASP A 123 4.33 16.47 11.28
C ASP A 123 4.71 15.66 12.54
N ALA A 124 4.29 14.39 12.62
CA ALA A 124 4.61 13.50 13.75
C ALA A 124 6.08 13.04 13.77
N GLY A 125 6.78 13.07 12.63
CA GLY A 125 8.19 12.71 12.52
C GLY A 125 9.14 13.78 13.07
N TRP A 126 8.79 15.06 12.89
CA TRP A 126 9.61 16.22 13.28
C TRP A 126 9.29 16.78 14.68
N GLY A 127 8.14 16.45 15.27
CA GLY A 127 7.78 16.86 16.64
C GLY A 127 8.59 16.18 17.76
N ALA A 128 9.47 15.24 17.44
CA ALA A 128 10.30 14.51 18.40
C ALA A 128 11.74 15.04 18.54
N GLU A 129 12.14 16.06 17.74
CA GLU A 129 13.52 16.58 17.74
C GLU A 129 13.69 18.00 18.29
N THR A 130 12.64 18.63 18.84
CA THR A 130 12.82 19.93 19.53
C THR A 130 12.78 19.75 21.05
N VAL A 131 13.87 19.23 21.61
CA VAL A 131 14.25 19.39 23.03
C VAL A 131 15.69 19.88 23.12
#